data_AF-A0A518I0J4-F1
#
_entry.id   AF-A0A518I0J4-F1
#
_cell.length_a   1.000
_cell.length_b   1.000
_cell.length_c   1.000
_cell.angle_alpha   90.00
_cell.angle_beta   90.00
_cell.angle_gamma   90.00
#
_symmetry.space_group_name_H-M   'P 1'
#
loop_
_entity.id
_entity.type
_entity.pdbx_description
1 polymer ?
#
loop_
_entity_poly.entity_id
_entity_poly.type
_entity_poly.pdbx_seq_one_letter_code
_entity_poly.pdbx_strand_id
1 'polypeptide(L)'
;MKPKVVDTARGTAKERFNTSQIHLKKVYVDCQPVFFNVLAKLSRDGFATPPSDAFDHINEFLVSEWPGIAERFDATKGTIKAYVYGAFLRFARRRIARQKRWSHSLVSVNDLVRMQGPSQEAIESAIEQEDEVLTSDFLKQLPKLHQAIFTEYVQSANADERTLAKAYGLTRYRLRELLVESIGRISVAFGQQDQFPADHWAVLHSLWSDLLTPAETAAKFGLSTDVVREIRDRHGTRLLANLRKLRTRKRSTNWNHTMDTSTAGFLKHVFLSPGEEVLLDQLHDRYREVSQLLSLEEVTFTDQELKVLQDNPQWVAKVYGAISGDSPLSPEEQEVDDAIGIASAEDDSAIVDAILNYLLPNLPDSLTNWSTRFVDGADTDRAKDEWDDFVGEASLSESKTNAWPFVGDLLANGLNPFMLFESIHSIAQLAERLIKVPIDFKGSSDVEISFATLVDSLLEQREHGGLREVQIQVKGESIPGVTSPVIPTDLLVREISQYVGCSAGFAHSLLNWVIDCAQLTPRLFLGFETEIAGQNGVRLRLEEGGKNDSVQDLYVRLTPQPRGVEPAGEPAVVFTD
;
A
#
# COMPACT_ATOMS: atom_id res chain seq x y z
N MET A 1 -39.32 6.19 -48.30
CA MET A 1 -39.60 5.57 -46.99
C MET A 1 -38.28 5.27 -46.33
N LYS A 2 -37.93 5.97 -45.24
CA LYS A 2 -36.72 5.70 -44.45
C LYS A 2 -37.02 4.57 -43.45
N PRO A 3 -36.14 3.58 -43.25
CA PRO A 3 -36.37 2.54 -42.26
C PRO A 3 -36.28 3.14 -40.85
N LYS A 4 -37.29 2.81 -40.04
CA LYS A 4 -37.42 3.20 -38.64
C LYS A 4 -36.41 2.36 -37.85
N VAL A 5 -35.33 2.97 -37.38
CA VAL A 5 -34.40 2.35 -36.42
C VAL A 5 -35.17 2.20 -35.11
N VAL A 6 -35.41 0.95 -34.72
CA VAL A 6 -36.10 0.61 -33.48
C VAL A 6 -35.05 0.60 -32.36
N ASP A 7 -35.19 1.54 -31.42
CA ASP A 7 -34.43 1.58 -30.17
C ASP A 7 -34.81 0.40 -29.27
N THR A 8 -34.10 -0.71 -29.40
CA THR A 8 -34.09 -1.82 -28.44
C THR A 8 -32.77 -1.83 -27.68
N ALA A 9 -32.59 -0.92 -26.72
CA ALA A 9 -31.41 -0.90 -25.85
C ALA A 9 -31.75 -0.53 -24.40
N ARG A 10 -32.74 -1.21 -23.80
CA ARG A 10 -32.91 -1.29 -22.34
C ARG A 10 -32.85 -2.73 -21.88
N GLY A 11 -31.68 -3.36 -22.09
CA GLY A 11 -31.33 -4.57 -21.35
C GLY A 11 -31.34 -4.29 -19.85
N THR A 12 -31.81 -5.25 -19.06
CA THR A 12 -31.89 -5.14 -17.60
C THR A 12 -30.49 -4.95 -17.00
N ALA A 13 -30.38 -4.32 -15.82
CA ALA A 13 -29.09 -4.12 -15.14
C ALA A 13 -28.30 -5.44 -14.97
N LYS A 14 -29.01 -6.56 -14.83
CA LYS A 14 -28.46 -7.93 -14.76
C LYS A 14 -27.86 -8.41 -16.09
N GLU A 15 -28.47 -8.06 -17.23
CA GLU A 15 -27.92 -8.35 -18.56
C GLU A 15 -26.70 -7.49 -18.87
N ARG A 16 -26.69 -6.21 -18.46
CA ARG A 16 -25.51 -5.36 -18.56
C ARG A 16 -24.35 -5.89 -17.71
N PHE A 17 -24.63 -6.31 -16.47
CA PHE A 17 -23.63 -6.89 -15.58
C PHE A 17 -23.03 -8.21 -16.11
N ASN A 18 -23.87 -9.13 -16.60
CA ASN A 18 -23.39 -10.38 -17.21
C ASN A 18 -22.58 -10.14 -18.50
N THR A 19 -22.98 -9.18 -19.32
CA THR A 19 -22.25 -8.83 -20.55
C THR A 19 -20.89 -8.22 -20.22
N SER A 20 -20.80 -7.35 -19.20
CA SER A 20 -19.54 -6.80 -18.72
C SER A 20 -18.60 -7.87 -18.15
N GLN A 21 -19.11 -8.85 -17.40
CA GLN A 21 -18.27 -9.94 -16.86
C GLN A 21 -17.71 -10.88 -17.94
N ILE A 22 -18.53 -11.23 -18.94
CA ILE A 22 -18.08 -12.06 -20.08
C ILE A 22 -17.02 -11.33 -20.89
N HIS A 23 -17.18 -10.02 -21.08
CA HIS A 23 -16.18 -9.19 -21.77
C HIS A 23 -14.87 -9.11 -20.98
N LEU A 24 -14.92 -8.97 -19.66
CA LEU A 24 -13.73 -8.84 -18.81
C LEU A 24 -12.91 -10.14 -18.77
N LYS A 25 -13.57 -11.30 -18.72
CA LYS A 25 -12.87 -12.60 -18.81
C LYS A 25 -12.16 -12.78 -20.15
N LYS A 26 -12.80 -12.37 -21.24
CA LYS A 26 -12.18 -12.44 -22.58
C LYS A 26 -10.97 -11.51 -22.67
N VAL A 27 -11.11 -10.27 -22.21
CA VAL A 27 -10.01 -9.29 -22.15
C VAL A 27 -8.86 -9.82 -21.31
N TYR A 28 -9.14 -10.40 -20.14
CA TYR A 28 -8.13 -11.00 -19.28
C TYR A 28 -7.32 -12.04 -20.06
N VAL A 29 -7.98 -13.02 -20.67
CA VAL A 29 -7.29 -14.08 -21.44
C VAL A 29 -6.50 -13.50 -22.62
N ASP A 30 -7.09 -12.56 -23.37
CA ASP A 30 -6.48 -12.00 -24.58
C ASP A 30 -5.28 -11.07 -24.27
N CYS A 31 -5.30 -10.40 -23.12
CA CYS A 31 -4.26 -9.45 -22.68
C CYS A 31 -3.31 -10.03 -21.62
N GLN A 32 -3.54 -11.24 -21.11
CA GLN A 32 -2.68 -11.87 -20.10
C GLN A 32 -1.20 -11.93 -20.52
N PRO A 33 -0.84 -12.27 -21.77
CA PRO A 33 0.56 -12.17 -22.22
C PRO A 33 1.14 -10.77 -22.11
N VAL A 34 0.34 -9.73 -22.40
CA VAL A 34 0.74 -8.32 -22.33
C VAL A 34 1.07 -7.93 -20.90
N PHE A 35 0.25 -8.35 -19.93
CA PHE A 35 0.50 -8.08 -18.51
C PHE A 35 1.80 -8.72 -18.02
N PHE A 36 2.07 -9.96 -18.40
CA PHE A 36 3.32 -10.62 -18.03
C PHE A 36 4.54 -10.03 -18.74
N ASN A 37 4.41 -9.58 -19.99
CA ASN A 37 5.46 -8.82 -20.66
C ASN A 37 5.81 -7.52 -19.91
N VAL A 38 4.80 -6.79 -19.44
CA VAL A 38 4.99 -5.59 -18.60
C VAL A 38 5.69 -5.95 -17.29
N LEU A 39 5.25 -7.01 -16.59
CA LEU A 39 5.87 -7.46 -15.33
C LEU A 39 7.30 -7.95 -15.53
N ALA A 40 7.60 -8.59 -16.66
CA ALA A 40 8.95 -8.99 -17.05
C ALA A 40 9.85 -7.78 -17.26
N LYS A 41 9.36 -6.75 -17.95
CA LYS A 41 10.07 -5.47 -18.09
C LYS A 41 10.31 -4.82 -16.74
N LEU A 42 9.26 -4.60 -15.95
CA LEU A 42 9.37 -4.00 -14.62
C LEU A 42 10.34 -4.77 -13.71
N SER A 43 10.37 -6.09 -13.80
CA SER A 43 11.34 -6.90 -13.05
C SER A 43 12.78 -6.68 -13.50
N ARG A 44 13.05 -6.50 -14.80
CA ARG A 44 14.38 -6.10 -15.32
C ARG A 44 14.78 -4.72 -14.82
N ASP A 45 13.82 -3.80 -14.74
CA ASP A 45 13.99 -2.43 -14.27
C ASP A 45 14.06 -2.34 -12.72
N GLY A 46 14.27 -3.45 -12.01
CA GLY A 46 14.38 -3.48 -10.55
C GLY A 46 13.06 -3.46 -9.78
N PHE A 47 11.91 -3.43 -10.45
CA PHE A 47 10.57 -3.54 -9.87
C PHE A 47 10.08 -4.99 -9.80
N ALA A 48 10.98 -5.94 -9.52
CA ALA A 48 10.61 -7.34 -9.37
C ALA A 48 9.55 -7.51 -8.27
N THR A 49 8.52 -8.27 -8.62
CA THR A 49 7.31 -8.48 -7.81
C THR A 49 7.07 -9.99 -7.74
N PRO A 50 6.80 -10.55 -6.55
CA PRO A 50 6.52 -11.97 -6.43
C PRO A 50 5.22 -12.34 -7.16
N PRO A 51 5.06 -13.60 -7.60
CA PRO A 51 3.93 -13.98 -8.44
C PRO A 51 2.57 -13.71 -7.83
N SER A 52 2.39 -13.94 -6.52
CA SER A 52 1.15 -13.62 -5.80
C SER A 52 0.73 -12.17 -6.02
N ASP A 53 1.67 -11.25 -5.84
CA ASP A 53 1.43 -9.81 -5.90
C ASP A 53 1.28 -9.35 -7.35
N ALA A 54 2.00 -9.98 -8.29
CA ALA A 54 1.83 -9.75 -9.71
C ALA A 54 0.39 -10.06 -10.18
N PHE A 55 -0.20 -11.17 -9.71
CA PHE A 55 -1.61 -11.47 -9.99
C PHE A 55 -2.56 -10.46 -9.37
N ASP A 56 -2.28 -10.04 -8.14
CA ASP A 56 -3.08 -9.03 -7.47
C ASP A 56 -3.04 -7.71 -8.24
N HIS A 57 -1.89 -7.30 -8.78
CA HIS A 57 -1.78 -6.11 -9.63
C HIS A 57 -2.61 -6.24 -10.93
N ILE A 58 -2.57 -7.39 -11.60
CA ILE A 58 -3.38 -7.62 -12.81
C ILE A 58 -4.88 -7.55 -12.48
N ASN A 59 -5.30 -8.23 -11.41
CA ASN A 59 -6.70 -8.25 -10.99
C ASN A 59 -7.18 -6.87 -10.53
N GLU A 60 -6.38 -6.16 -9.74
CA GLU A 60 -6.65 -4.79 -9.27
C GLU A 60 -6.81 -3.85 -10.48
N PHE A 61 -5.87 -3.88 -11.43
CA PHE A 61 -5.96 -3.09 -12.67
C PHE A 61 -7.26 -3.36 -13.44
N LEU A 62 -7.65 -4.62 -13.58
CA LEU A 62 -8.86 -4.98 -14.29
C LEU A 62 -10.14 -4.57 -13.57
N VAL A 63 -10.10 -4.46 -12.24
CA VAL A 63 -11.25 -4.02 -11.45
C VAL A 63 -11.33 -2.49 -11.40
N SER A 64 -10.21 -1.80 -11.20
CA SER A 64 -10.19 -0.36 -10.95
C SER A 64 -10.02 0.47 -12.23
N GLU A 65 -9.07 0.12 -13.08
CA GLU A 65 -8.67 0.95 -14.23
C GLU A 65 -9.41 0.59 -15.52
N TRP A 66 -9.72 -0.71 -15.71
CA TRP A 66 -10.30 -1.21 -16.96
C TRP A 66 -11.57 -0.47 -17.42
N PRO A 67 -12.55 -0.13 -16.56
CA PRO A 67 -13.74 0.59 -17.01
C PRO A 67 -13.41 1.91 -17.72
N GLY A 68 -12.48 2.69 -17.17
CA GLY A 68 -12.05 3.96 -17.76
C GLY A 68 -11.18 3.78 -19.00
N ILE A 69 -10.36 2.72 -19.04
CA ILE A 69 -9.55 2.37 -20.22
C ILE A 69 -10.44 1.95 -21.39
N ALA A 70 -11.43 1.09 -21.13
CA ALA A 70 -12.36 0.60 -22.14
C ALA A 70 -13.22 1.73 -22.73
N GLU A 71 -13.60 2.72 -21.92
CA GLU A 71 -14.34 3.89 -22.37
C GLU A 71 -13.51 4.84 -23.26
N ARG A 72 -12.23 4.99 -22.95
CA ARG A 72 -11.32 5.92 -23.66
C ARG A 72 -10.58 5.30 -24.84
N PHE A 73 -10.63 3.97 -24.99
CA PHE A 73 -9.91 3.27 -26.04
C PHE A 73 -10.43 3.68 -27.43
N ASP A 74 -9.51 4.11 -28.28
CA ASP A 74 -9.76 4.50 -29.66
C ASP A 74 -8.98 3.57 -30.60
N ALA A 75 -9.70 2.66 -31.26
CA ALA A 75 -9.12 1.68 -32.18
C ALA A 75 -8.42 2.31 -33.39
N THR A 76 -8.63 3.61 -33.67
CA THR A 76 -7.92 4.32 -34.74
C THR A 76 -6.49 4.72 -34.36
N LYS A 77 -6.17 4.75 -33.06
CA LYS A 77 -4.86 5.17 -32.54
C LYS A 77 -3.89 4.02 -32.26
N GLY A 78 -4.34 2.77 -32.38
CA GLY A 78 -3.50 1.58 -32.17
C GLY A 78 -4.29 0.36 -31.70
N THR A 79 -3.60 -0.76 -31.53
CA THR A 79 -4.22 -1.98 -31.00
C THR A 79 -4.56 -1.87 -29.52
N ILE A 80 -5.58 -2.63 -29.09
CA ILE A 80 -5.96 -2.71 -27.67
C ILE A 80 -4.80 -3.21 -26.80
N LYS A 81 -3.94 -4.10 -27.34
CA LYS A 81 -2.79 -4.65 -26.61
C LYS A 81 -1.75 -3.58 -26.31
N ALA A 82 -1.36 -2.77 -27.30
CA ALA A 82 -0.45 -1.64 -27.09
C ALA A 82 -1.02 -0.62 -26.09
N TYR A 83 -2.32 -0.32 -26.19
CA TYR A 83 -2.97 0.58 -25.23
C TYR A 83 -2.98 0.03 -23.79
N VAL A 84 -3.30 -1.25 -23.63
CA VAL A 84 -3.29 -1.95 -22.35
C VAL A 84 -1.88 -2.07 -21.78
N TYR A 85 -0.89 -2.35 -22.62
CA TYR A 85 0.52 -2.40 -22.24
C TYR A 85 0.91 -1.10 -21.54
N GLY A 86 0.69 0.04 -22.20
CA GLY A 86 1.08 1.33 -21.65
C GLY A 86 0.29 1.73 -20.41
N ALA A 87 -1.01 1.43 -20.36
CA ALA A 87 -1.84 1.71 -19.19
C ALA A 87 -1.42 0.86 -17.98
N PHE A 88 -1.19 -0.44 -18.18
CA PHE A 88 -0.78 -1.35 -17.11
C PHE A 88 0.64 -1.07 -16.64
N LEU A 89 1.58 -0.74 -17.53
CA LEU A 89 2.94 -0.36 -17.16
C LEU A 89 2.97 0.81 -16.17
N ARG A 90 2.22 1.89 -16.46
CA ARG A 90 2.10 3.04 -15.55
C ARG A 90 1.45 2.68 -14.22
N PHE A 91 0.37 1.89 -14.27
CA PHE A 91 -0.33 1.43 -13.07
C PHE A 91 0.58 0.57 -12.17
N ALA A 92 1.16 -0.49 -12.73
CA ALA A 92 1.96 -1.47 -12.02
C ALA A 92 3.24 -0.84 -11.46
N ARG A 93 3.98 -0.03 -12.24
CA ARG A 93 5.19 0.66 -11.76
C ARG A 93 4.89 1.49 -10.51
N ARG A 94 3.85 2.33 -10.56
CA ARG A 94 3.43 3.17 -9.42
C ARG A 94 3.03 2.32 -8.21
N ARG A 95 2.29 1.23 -8.44
CA ARG A 95 1.78 0.35 -7.39
C ARG A 95 2.90 -0.42 -6.69
N ILE A 96 3.80 -1.03 -7.47
CA ILE A 96 4.95 -1.79 -6.99
C ILE A 96 5.90 -0.86 -6.24
N ALA A 97 6.23 0.31 -6.79
CA ALA A 97 7.08 1.29 -6.10
C ALA A 97 6.47 1.71 -4.74
N ARG A 98 5.16 1.96 -4.69
CA ARG A 98 4.45 2.24 -3.42
C ARG A 98 4.51 1.05 -2.46
N GLN A 99 4.29 -0.17 -2.94
CA GLN A 99 4.32 -1.36 -2.10
C GLN A 99 5.72 -1.64 -1.54
N LYS A 100 6.77 -1.53 -2.36
CA LYS A 100 8.17 -1.69 -1.91
C LYS A 100 8.52 -0.68 -0.82
N ARG A 101 8.12 0.59 -1.01
CA ARG A 101 8.27 1.64 0.01
C ARG A 101 7.52 1.28 1.30
N TRP A 102 6.30 0.77 1.20
CA TRP A 102 5.54 0.31 2.37
C TRP A 102 6.13 -0.93 3.04
N SER A 103 6.65 -1.91 2.30
CA SER A 103 7.29 -3.08 2.90
C SER A 103 8.59 -2.71 3.62
N HIS A 104 9.38 -1.79 3.07
CA HIS A 104 10.58 -1.28 3.74
C HIS A 104 10.26 -0.39 4.96
N SER A 105 9.04 0.15 5.01
CA SER A 105 8.49 0.97 6.08
C SER A 105 7.99 0.18 7.29
N LEU A 106 7.60 -1.08 7.09
CA LEU A 106 7.05 -1.94 8.13
C LEU A 106 8.19 -2.58 8.94
N VAL A 107 8.29 -2.20 10.22
CA VAL A 107 9.14 -2.88 11.20
C VAL A 107 8.68 -4.34 11.31
N SER A 108 9.61 -5.29 11.17
CA SER A 108 9.29 -6.72 11.33
C SER A 108 8.65 -6.95 12.70
N VAL A 109 7.64 -7.82 12.77
CA VAL A 109 7.04 -8.23 14.05
C VAL A 109 8.11 -8.79 14.99
N ASN A 110 9.15 -9.44 14.48
CA ASN A 110 10.29 -9.90 15.30
C ASN A 110 11.15 -8.74 15.81
N ASP A 111 11.26 -7.63 15.09
CA ASP A 111 11.97 -6.45 15.57
C ASP A 111 11.13 -5.71 16.62
N LEU A 112 9.81 -5.67 16.46
CA LEU A 112 8.87 -5.19 17.50
C LEU A 112 8.93 -6.07 18.76
N VAL A 113 8.97 -7.40 18.60
CA VAL A 113 9.11 -8.36 19.70
C VAL A 113 10.49 -8.28 20.35
N ARG A 114 11.56 -8.00 19.60
CA ARG A 114 12.90 -7.75 20.17
C ARG A 114 12.99 -6.40 20.91
N MET A 115 12.14 -5.45 20.54
CA MET A 115 11.98 -4.17 21.25
C MET A 115 11.12 -4.29 22.51
N GLN A 116 10.35 -5.37 22.66
CA GLN A 116 9.61 -5.70 23.88
C GLN A 116 10.42 -6.73 24.70
N GLY A 117 10.88 -6.35 25.89
CA GLY A 117 11.81 -7.16 26.69
C GLY A 117 11.31 -8.56 27.11
N PRO A 118 12.13 -9.33 27.87
CA PRO A 118 12.00 -10.79 28.07
C PRO A 118 10.78 -11.31 28.87
N SER A 119 9.75 -10.51 29.14
CA SER A 119 8.64 -10.91 30.04
C SER A 119 7.46 -11.62 29.37
N GLN A 120 7.47 -11.79 28.05
CA GLN A 120 6.25 -12.13 27.29
C GLN A 120 6.00 -13.65 27.16
N GLU A 121 7.04 -14.49 27.11
CA GLU A 121 6.90 -15.94 26.90
C GLU A 121 6.15 -16.66 28.05
N ALA A 122 6.28 -16.17 29.29
CA ALA A 122 5.59 -16.74 30.46
C ALA A 122 4.09 -16.34 30.53
N ILE A 123 3.73 -15.19 29.94
CA ILE A 123 2.36 -14.70 29.87
C ILE A 123 1.63 -15.36 28.69
N GLU A 124 2.31 -15.51 27.54
CA GLU A 124 1.76 -16.19 26.35
C GLU A 124 1.37 -17.65 26.65
N SER A 125 2.21 -18.41 27.38
CA SER A 125 1.88 -19.80 27.73
C SER A 125 0.67 -19.95 28.67
N ALA A 126 0.34 -18.93 29.48
CA ALA A 126 -0.82 -18.96 30.38
C ALA A 126 -2.10 -18.53 29.64
N ILE A 127 -1.99 -17.52 28.77
CA ILE A 127 -3.09 -17.06 27.90
C ILE A 127 -3.49 -18.16 26.90
N GLU A 128 -2.52 -18.88 26.32
CA GLU A 128 -2.79 -19.97 25.39
C GLU A 128 -3.64 -21.11 25.99
N GLN A 129 -3.47 -21.42 27.28
CA GLN A 129 -4.24 -22.46 27.97
C GLN A 129 -5.67 -22.01 28.32
N GLU A 130 -5.87 -20.74 28.67
CA GLU A 130 -7.18 -20.18 28.98
C GLU A 130 -8.02 -19.98 27.69
N ASP A 131 -7.36 -19.53 26.61
CA ASP A 131 -7.98 -19.36 25.29
C ASP A 131 -8.39 -20.70 24.66
N GLU A 132 -7.64 -21.79 24.87
CA GLU A 132 -7.98 -23.11 24.32
C GLU A 132 -9.29 -23.66 24.91
N VAL A 133 -9.52 -23.48 26.21
CA VAL A 133 -10.76 -23.91 26.89
C VAL A 133 -11.95 -23.11 26.39
N LEU A 134 -11.83 -21.77 26.35
CA LEU A 134 -12.87 -20.86 25.85
C LEU A 134 -13.21 -21.15 24.38
N THR A 135 -12.20 -21.41 23.54
CA THR A 135 -12.42 -21.73 22.12
C THR A 135 -13.20 -23.03 21.97
N SER A 136 -12.91 -24.04 22.80
CA SER A 136 -13.59 -25.33 22.74
C SER A 136 -15.09 -25.24 23.06
N ASP A 137 -15.48 -24.35 23.98
CA ASP A 137 -16.87 -24.19 24.41
C ASP A 137 -17.69 -23.40 23.40
N PHE A 138 -17.11 -22.38 22.75
CA PHE A 138 -17.78 -21.68 21.66
C PHE A 138 -17.90 -22.52 20.39
N LEU A 139 -16.93 -23.38 20.10
CA LEU A 139 -17.04 -24.33 18.99
C LEU A 139 -18.25 -25.27 19.12
N LYS A 140 -18.65 -25.62 20.35
CA LYS A 140 -19.86 -26.44 20.59
C LYS A 140 -21.17 -25.70 20.32
N GLN A 141 -21.15 -24.37 20.34
CA GLN A 141 -22.32 -23.53 20.07
C GLN A 141 -22.55 -23.29 18.58
N LEU A 142 -21.55 -23.54 17.73
CA LEU A 142 -21.71 -23.48 16.28
C LEU A 142 -22.62 -24.61 15.77
N PRO A 143 -23.37 -24.39 14.67
CA PRO A 143 -24.06 -25.48 13.99
C PRO A 143 -23.09 -26.61 13.64
N LYS A 144 -23.52 -27.86 13.73
CA LYS A 144 -22.64 -29.05 13.55
C LYS A 144 -21.82 -29.01 12.26
N LEU A 145 -22.40 -28.51 11.16
CA LEU A 145 -21.71 -28.37 9.88
C LEU A 145 -20.60 -27.30 9.94
N HIS A 146 -20.88 -26.14 10.53
CA HIS A 146 -19.92 -25.06 10.77
C HIS A 146 -18.79 -25.51 11.67
N GLN A 147 -19.10 -26.24 12.74
CA GLN A 147 -18.13 -26.83 13.65
C GLN A 147 -17.21 -27.80 12.90
N ALA A 148 -17.78 -28.78 12.18
CA ALA A 148 -17.00 -29.77 11.44
C ALA A 148 -16.06 -29.12 10.41
N ILE A 149 -16.58 -28.19 9.59
CA ILE A 149 -15.80 -27.47 8.59
C ILE A 149 -14.70 -26.63 9.24
N PHE A 150 -15.02 -25.87 10.30
CA PHE A 150 -14.04 -24.99 10.95
C PHE A 150 -12.95 -25.81 11.65
N THR A 151 -13.34 -26.84 12.42
CA THR A 151 -12.41 -27.74 13.09
C THR A 151 -11.48 -28.42 12.09
N GLU A 152 -12.00 -28.97 11.00
CA GLU A 152 -11.18 -29.60 9.96
C GLU A 152 -10.29 -28.59 9.24
N TYR A 153 -10.77 -27.37 8.98
CA TYR A 153 -9.98 -26.31 8.37
C TYR A 153 -8.79 -25.85 9.23
N VAL A 154 -8.99 -25.78 10.55
CA VAL A 154 -7.96 -25.36 11.52
C VAL A 154 -7.01 -26.50 11.89
N GLN A 155 -7.52 -27.72 12.07
CA GLN A 155 -6.72 -28.87 12.51
C GLN A 155 -5.97 -29.56 11.37
N SER A 156 -6.53 -29.59 10.16
CA SER A 156 -5.87 -30.22 9.03
C SER A 156 -4.84 -29.26 8.43
N ALA A 157 -3.57 -29.57 8.68
CA ALA A 157 -2.43 -28.85 8.10
C ALA A 157 -2.49 -28.78 6.55
N ASN A 158 -3.21 -29.71 5.92
CA ASN A 158 -3.34 -29.84 4.47
C ASN A 158 -4.76 -29.58 3.94
N ALA A 159 -5.71 -29.08 4.75
CA ALA A 159 -7.05 -28.77 4.26
C ALA A 159 -7.01 -27.55 3.33
N ASP A 160 -6.85 -27.78 2.03
CA ASP A 160 -7.20 -26.76 1.05
C ASP A 160 -8.72 -26.54 1.05
N GLU A 161 -9.15 -25.28 0.88
CA GLU A 161 -10.57 -24.90 0.79
C GLU A 161 -11.27 -25.70 -0.31
N ARG A 162 -10.57 -26.06 -1.39
CA ARG A 162 -11.15 -26.86 -2.47
C ARG A 162 -11.41 -28.30 -2.05
N THR A 163 -10.44 -28.92 -1.40
CA THR A 163 -10.57 -30.29 -0.87
C THR A 163 -11.66 -30.37 0.17
N LEU A 164 -11.70 -29.39 1.08
CA LEU A 164 -12.71 -29.29 2.11
C LEU A 164 -14.10 -29.05 1.50
N ALA A 165 -14.24 -28.12 0.54
CA ALA A 165 -15.50 -27.89 -0.15
C ALA A 165 -16.01 -29.17 -0.83
N LYS A 166 -15.12 -29.92 -1.51
CA LYS A 166 -15.47 -31.20 -2.13
C LYS A 166 -15.90 -32.25 -1.11
N ALA A 167 -15.20 -32.37 0.02
CA ALA A 167 -15.51 -33.34 1.07
C ALA A 167 -16.90 -33.13 1.67
N TYR A 168 -17.33 -31.87 1.84
CA TYR A 168 -18.65 -31.52 2.35
C TYR A 168 -19.73 -31.34 1.28
N GLY A 169 -19.41 -31.57 -0.01
CA GLY A 169 -20.36 -31.38 -1.12
C GLY A 169 -20.79 -29.93 -1.34
N LEU A 170 -19.91 -28.97 -1.03
CA LEU A 170 -20.15 -27.54 -1.12
C LEU A 170 -19.37 -26.90 -2.27
N THR A 171 -19.80 -25.71 -2.69
CA THR A 171 -18.97 -24.84 -3.52
C THR A 171 -17.92 -24.15 -2.65
N ARG A 172 -16.79 -23.73 -3.24
CA ARG A 172 -15.74 -22.99 -2.51
C ARG A 172 -16.27 -21.68 -1.92
N TYR A 173 -17.15 -20.98 -2.63
CA TYR A 173 -17.79 -19.76 -2.14
C TYR A 173 -18.67 -20.04 -0.92
N ARG A 174 -19.46 -21.12 -0.96
CA ARG A 174 -20.29 -21.49 0.19
C ARG A 174 -19.44 -21.92 1.38
N LEU A 175 -18.35 -22.66 1.14
CA LEU A 175 -17.40 -23.02 2.20
C LEU A 175 -16.80 -21.76 2.84
N ARG A 176 -16.33 -20.79 2.04
CA ARG A 176 -15.78 -19.52 2.55
C ARG A 176 -16.81 -18.75 3.35
N GLU A 177 -18.05 -18.69 2.89
CA GLU A 177 -19.13 -18.05 3.64
C GLU A 177 -19.36 -18.73 5.00
N LEU A 178 -19.38 -20.07 5.05
CA LEU A 178 -19.49 -20.81 6.31
C LEU A 178 -18.27 -20.58 7.22
N LEU A 179 -17.06 -20.50 6.67
CA LEU A 179 -15.85 -20.17 7.45
C LEU A 179 -15.91 -18.73 7.99
N VAL A 180 -16.31 -17.76 7.17
CA VAL A 180 -16.54 -16.37 7.63
C VAL A 180 -17.59 -16.34 8.73
N GLU A 181 -18.71 -17.05 8.57
CA GLU A 181 -19.76 -17.13 9.60
C GLU A 181 -19.26 -17.78 10.89
N SER A 182 -18.50 -18.88 10.80
CA SER A 182 -17.90 -19.54 11.95
C SER A 182 -16.92 -18.63 12.70
N ILE A 183 -15.97 -18.01 11.97
CA ILE A 183 -14.98 -17.11 12.58
C ILE A 183 -15.66 -15.89 13.15
N GLY A 184 -16.61 -15.29 12.43
CA GLY A 184 -17.35 -14.12 12.89
C GLY A 184 -18.12 -14.39 14.18
N ARG A 185 -18.79 -15.55 14.29
CA ARG A 185 -19.45 -16.00 15.52
C ARG A 185 -18.47 -16.14 16.67
N ILE A 186 -17.32 -16.78 16.42
CA ILE A 186 -16.26 -16.95 17.42
C ILE A 186 -15.74 -15.57 17.85
N SER A 187 -15.38 -14.69 16.91
CA SER A 187 -14.90 -13.33 17.22
C SER A 187 -15.89 -12.52 18.05
N VAL A 188 -17.20 -12.63 17.78
CA VAL A 188 -18.21 -11.94 18.58
C VAL A 188 -18.34 -12.53 19.98
N ALA A 189 -18.32 -13.85 20.08
CA ALA A 189 -18.34 -14.57 21.35
C ALA A 189 -17.16 -14.24 22.27
N PHE A 190 -15.97 -14.06 21.70
CA PHE A 190 -14.76 -13.64 22.43
C PHE A 190 -14.76 -12.16 22.81
N GLY A 191 -15.82 -11.41 22.54
CA GLY A 191 -15.93 -10.01 22.92
C GLY A 191 -14.89 -9.12 22.23
N GLN A 192 -14.42 -9.49 21.04
CA GLN A 192 -13.43 -8.73 20.26
C GLN A 192 -14.03 -7.46 19.61
N GLN A 193 -14.89 -6.75 20.34
CA GLN A 193 -15.57 -5.53 19.90
C GLN A 193 -14.57 -4.51 19.36
N ASP A 194 -13.47 -4.37 20.08
CA ASP A 194 -12.26 -3.61 19.82
C ASP A 194 -11.61 -3.81 18.45
N GLN A 195 -11.81 -4.97 17.81
CA GLN A 195 -11.25 -5.24 16.48
C GLN A 195 -12.08 -4.63 15.34
N PHE A 196 -13.31 -4.20 15.60
CA PHE A 196 -14.24 -3.70 14.59
C PHE A 196 -14.65 -2.25 14.90
N PRO A 197 -14.82 -1.38 13.88
CA PRO A 197 -15.41 -0.06 14.09
C PRO A 197 -16.77 -0.18 14.80
N ALA A 198 -17.08 0.73 15.74
CA ALA A 198 -18.25 0.58 16.61
C ALA A 198 -19.59 0.51 15.85
N ASP A 199 -19.71 1.28 14.77
CA ASP A 199 -20.83 1.27 13.83
C ASP A 199 -20.95 -0.07 13.08
N HIS A 200 -19.82 -0.67 12.71
CA HIS A 200 -19.78 -2.00 12.10
C HIS A 200 -20.01 -3.12 13.11
N TRP A 201 -19.55 -2.97 14.36
CA TRP A 201 -19.69 -4.00 15.39
C TRP A 201 -21.15 -4.31 15.67
N ALA A 202 -22.01 -3.29 15.81
CA ALA A 202 -23.44 -3.51 16.04
C ALA A 202 -24.10 -4.31 14.90
N VAL A 203 -23.68 -4.04 13.65
CA VAL A 203 -24.11 -4.78 12.46
C VAL A 203 -23.59 -6.22 12.49
N LEU A 204 -22.29 -6.42 12.73
CA LEU A 204 -21.65 -7.73 12.76
C LEU A 204 -22.15 -8.60 13.92
N HIS A 205 -22.34 -8.03 15.10
CA HIS A 205 -22.95 -8.70 16.25
C HIS A 205 -24.37 -9.16 15.93
N SER A 206 -25.17 -8.33 15.25
CA SER A 206 -26.52 -8.72 14.84
C SER A 206 -26.51 -9.84 13.78
N LEU A 207 -25.53 -9.84 12.87
CA LEU A 207 -25.40 -10.89 11.85
C LEU A 207 -24.89 -12.21 12.45
N TRP A 208 -23.86 -12.15 13.30
CA TRP A 208 -23.14 -13.33 13.75
C TRP A 208 -23.63 -13.87 15.09
N SER A 209 -24.00 -13.03 16.04
CA SER A 209 -24.56 -13.46 17.34
C SER A 209 -26.08 -13.63 17.27
N ASP A 210 -26.81 -12.60 16.83
CA ASP A 210 -28.29 -12.62 16.82
C ASP A 210 -28.87 -13.42 15.64
N LEU A 211 -28.03 -13.85 14.69
CA LEU A 211 -28.39 -14.63 13.49
C LEU A 211 -29.39 -13.94 12.56
N LEU A 212 -29.43 -12.60 12.58
CA LEU A 212 -30.29 -11.84 11.69
C LEU A 212 -29.77 -11.91 10.25
N THR A 213 -30.69 -11.95 9.30
CA THR A 213 -30.35 -11.85 7.88
C THR A 213 -29.84 -10.45 7.54
N PRO A 214 -29.08 -10.26 6.45
CA PRO A 214 -28.66 -8.91 6.02
C PRO A 214 -29.82 -7.93 5.83
N ALA A 215 -31.00 -8.42 5.45
CA ALA A 215 -32.20 -7.58 5.28
C ALA A 215 -32.79 -7.15 6.63
N GLU A 216 -32.87 -8.06 7.60
CA GLU A 216 -33.34 -7.74 8.97
C GLU A 216 -32.38 -6.81 9.69
N THR A 217 -31.07 -7.06 9.57
CA THR A 217 -30.03 -6.18 10.11
C THR A 217 -30.08 -4.80 9.46
N ALA A 218 -30.25 -4.73 8.13
CA ALA A 218 -30.41 -3.45 7.43
C ALA A 218 -31.63 -2.67 7.94
N ALA A 219 -32.78 -3.34 8.12
CA ALA A 219 -33.98 -2.73 8.68
C ALA A 219 -33.78 -2.27 10.13
N LYS A 220 -33.08 -3.06 10.96
CA LYS A 220 -32.77 -2.74 12.37
C LYS A 220 -31.93 -1.47 12.51
N PHE A 221 -30.99 -1.23 11.60
CA PHE A 221 -30.05 -0.10 11.68
C PHE A 221 -30.36 1.04 10.71
N GLY A 222 -31.45 0.96 9.93
CA GLY A 222 -31.78 1.97 8.92
C GLY A 222 -30.76 2.07 7.78
N LEU A 223 -30.07 0.97 7.48
CA LEU A 223 -29.07 0.87 6.42
C LEU A 223 -29.66 0.19 5.18
N SER A 224 -28.96 0.28 4.04
CA SER A 224 -29.29 -0.55 2.89
C SER A 224 -28.75 -1.98 3.08
N THR A 225 -29.41 -2.97 2.48
CA THR A 225 -28.93 -4.36 2.51
C THR A 225 -27.55 -4.52 1.89
N ASP A 226 -27.21 -3.68 0.90
CA ASP A 226 -25.90 -3.71 0.23
C ASP A 226 -24.79 -3.21 1.16
N VAL A 227 -25.03 -2.15 1.95
CA VAL A 227 -24.08 -1.66 2.96
C VAL A 227 -23.83 -2.74 4.02
N VAL A 228 -24.87 -3.42 4.50
CA VAL A 228 -24.72 -4.52 5.47
C VAL A 228 -23.90 -5.68 4.90
N ARG A 229 -24.10 -6.03 3.62
CA ARG A 229 -23.29 -7.05 2.92
C ARG A 229 -21.85 -6.61 2.76
N GLU A 230 -21.61 -5.37 2.36
CA GLU A 230 -20.26 -4.81 2.22
C GLU A 230 -19.49 -4.86 3.55
N ILE A 231 -20.14 -4.46 4.66
CA ILE A 231 -19.56 -4.55 6.01
C ILE A 231 -19.21 -6.00 6.34
N ARG A 232 -20.16 -6.94 6.13
CA ARG A 232 -19.95 -8.37 6.38
C ARG A 232 -18.77 -8.91 5.58
N ASP A 233 -18.72 -8.62 4.29
CA ASP A 233 -17.74 -9.20 3.36
C ASP A 233 -16.34 -8.60 3.58
N ARG A 234 -16.24 -7.29 3.86
CA ARG A 234 -14.98 -6.62 4.22
C ARG A 234 -14.34 -7.25 5.45
N HIS A 235 -15.09 -7.37 6.54
CA HIS A 235 -14.57 -7.90 7.80
C HIS A 235 -14.41 -9.43 7.76
N GLY A 236 -15.31 -10.13 7.09
CA GLY A 236 -15.19 -11.57 6.86
C GLY A 236 -13.93 -11.93 6.09
N THR A 237 -13.61 -11.19 5.03
CA THR A 237 -12.38 -11.40 4.24
C THR A 237 -11.13 -11.17 5.09
N ARG A 238 -11.13 -10.12 5.94
CA ARG A 238 -10.01 -9.83 6.87
C ARG A 238 -9.81 -10.96 7.88
N LEU A 239 -10.88 -11.44 8.50
CA LEU A 239 -10.83 -12.55 9.46
C LEU A 239 -10.30 -13.83 8.82
N LEU A 240 -10.75 -14.14 7.61
CA LEU A 240 -10.32 -15.33 6.89
C LEU A 240 -8.85 -15.24 6.45
N ALA A 241 -8.39 -14.05 6.05
CA ALA A 241 -6.97 -13.79 5.77
C ALA A 241 -6.09 -13.98 7.02
N ASN A 242 -6.53 -13.50 8.18
CA ASN A 242 -5.81 -13.69 9.45
C ASN A 242 -5.73 -15.18 9.82
N LEU A 243 -6.83 -15.93 9.65
CA LEU A 243 -6.84 -17.37 9.90
C LEU A 243 -5.85 -18.13 8.99
N ARG A 244 -5.75 -17.73 7.72
CA ARG A 244 -4.76 -18.29 6.79
C ARG A 244 -3.33 -18.02 7.24
N LYS A 245 -3.03 -16.79 7.68
CA LYS A 245 -1.70 -16.40 8.20
C LYS A 245 -1.30 -17.20 9.45
N LEU A 246 -2.24 -17.42 10.37
CA LEU A 246 -1.99 -18.25 11.55
C LEU A 246 -1.66 -19.70 11.18
N ARG A 247 -2.28 -20.22 10.11
CA ARG A 247 -2.02 -21.57 9.62
C ARG A 247 -0.66 -21.69 8.93
N THR A 248 -0.24 -20.70 8.14
CA THR A 248 1.07 -20.73 7.48
C THR A 248 2.21 -20.69 8.49
N ARG A 249 2.06 -19.99 9.62
CA ARG A 249 3.07 -19.92 10.70
C ARG A 249 3.35 -21.29 11.35
N LYS A 250 2.34 -22.15 11.52
CA LYS A 250 2.51 -23.52 12.06
C LYS A 250 3.19 -24.50 11.08
N ARG A 251 3.39 -24.12 9.81
CA ARG A 251 3.91 -24.99 8.74
C ARG A 251 5.45 -24.99 8.64
N SER A 252 6.14 -24.14 9.40
CA SER A 252 7.58 -23.88 9.24
C SER A 252 8.53 -25.01 9.71
N THR A 253 8.07 -26.13 10.28
CA THR A 253 8.98 -27.07 10.96
C THR A 253 9.10 -28.47 10.38
N ASN A 254 8.43 -28.83 9.28
CA ASN A 254 8.70 -30.13 8.65
C ASN A 254 8.30 -30.13 7.17
N TRP A 255 9.27 -30.12 6.27
CA TRP A 255 9.01 -30.54 4.89
C TRP A 255 10.19 -31.32 4.29
N ASN A 256 9.94 -32.61 4.08
CA ASN A 256 10.72 -33.47 3.20
C ASN A 256 10.24 -33.23 1.76
N HIS A 257 11.17 -33.00 0.85
CA HIS A 257 10.94 -32.89 -0.59
C HIS A 257 10.29 -34.16 -1.15
N THR A 258 8.96 -34.12 -1.32
CA THR A 258 8.27 -34.99 -2.27
C THR A 258 7.92 -34.08 -3.43
N MET A 259 8.46 -34.36 -4.62
CA MET A 259 8.19 -33.53 -5.80
C MET A 259 6.70 -33.60 -6.14
N ASP A 260 5.99 -32.53 -5.81
CA ASP A 260 4.59 -32.35 -6.19
C ASP A 260 4.54 -32.16 -7.72
N THR A 261 3.81 -33.04 -8.40
CA THR A 261 3.65 -33.03 -9.87
C THR A 261 2.63 -32.00 -10.33
N SER A 262 2.08 -31.21 -9.40
CA SER A 262 1.16 -30.12 -9.71
C SER A 262 1.84 -29.03 -10.54
N THR A 263 1.13 -28.44 -11.50
CA THR A 263 1.65 -27.33 -12.32
C THR A 263 1.97 -26.09 -11.48
N ALA A 264 1.28 -25.90 -10.35
CA ALA A 264 1.63 -24.90 -9.34
C ALA A 264 2.98 -25.21 -8.67
N GLY A 265 3.23 -26.48 -8.32
CA GLY A 265 4.52 -26.95 -7.83
C GLY A 265 5.65 -26.76 -8.86
N PHE A 266 5.37 -27.06 -10.13
CA PHE A 266 6.29 -26.81 -11.24
C PHE A 266 6.60 -25.31 -11.37
N LEU A 267 5.59 -24.44 -11.42
CA LEU A 267 5.80 -23.00 -11.54
C LEU A 267 6.60 -22.44 -10.36
N LYS A 268 6.28 -22.88 -9.15
CA LYS A 268 7.03 -22.54 -7.95
C LYS A 268 8.49 -23.00 -8.03
N HIS A 269 8.74 -24.20 -8.53
CA HIS A 269 10.09 -24.71 -8.78
C HIS A 269 10.84 -23.83 -9.78
N VAL A 270 10.21 -23.44 -10.90
CA VAL A 270 10.85 -22.55 -11.89
C VAL A 270 11.22 -21.20 -11.26
N PHE A 271 10.34 -20.58 -10.49
CA PHE A 271 10.63 -19.31 -9.82
C PHE A 271 11.79 -19.42 -8.82
N LEU A 272 11.96 -20.56 -8.15
CA LEU A 272 12.96 -20.77 -7.10
C LEU A 272 14.29 -21.39 -7.58
N SER A 273 14.42 -21.66 -8.88
CA SER A 273 15.61 -22.26 -9.50
C SER A 273 16.32 -21.26 -10.44
N PRO A 274 16.93 -20.17 -9.93
CA PRO A 274 17.59 -19.18 -10.76
C PRO A 274 18.73 -19.79 -11.58
N GLY A 275 18.72 -19.55 -12.90
CA GLY A 275 19.75 -20.03 -13.84
C GLY A 275 19.45 -21.38 -14.50
N GLU A 276 18.36 -22.06 -14.13
CA GLU A 276 17.95 -23.32 -14.77
C GLU A 276 17.16 -23.07 -16.06
N GLU A 277 17.84 -22.66 -17.13
CA GLU A 277 17.21 -22.30 -18.42
C GLU A 277 16.32 -23.42 -19.00
N VAL A 278 16.64 -24.69 -18.74
CA VAL A 278 15.82 -25.84 -19.16
C VAL A 278 14.41 -25.80 -18.56
N LEU A 279 14.25 -25.27 -17.35
CA LEU A 279 12.93 -25.09 -16.74
C LEU A 279 12.12 -23.98 -17.41
N LEU A 280 12.79 -22.94 -17.93
CA LEU A 280 12.14 -21.89 -18.70
C LEU A 280 11.64 -22.41 -20.05
N ASP A 281 12.42 -23.25 -20.74
CA ASP A 281 11.98 -23.90 -21.97
C ASP A 281 10.74 -24.78 -21.73
N GLN A 282 10.75 -25.56 -20.64
CA GLN A 282 9.59 -26.38 -20.26
C GLN A 282 8.38 -25.54 -19.86
N LEU A 283 8.61 -24.41 -19.17
CA LEU A 283 7.56 -23.46 -18.82
C LEU A 283 6.97 -22.80 -20.07
N HIS A 284 7.82 -22.45 -21.02
CA HIS A 284 7.44 -21.92 -22.31
C HIS A 284 6.56 -22.92 -23.07
N ASP A 285 6.98 -24.18 -23.21
CA ASP A 285 6.18 -25.22 -23.87
C ASP A 285 4.80 -25.44 -23.21
N ARG A 286 4.72 -25.18 -21.90
CA ARG A 286 3.50 -25.37 -21.09
C ARG A 286 2.76 -24.06 -20.79
N TYR A 287 3.12 -22.94 -21.41
CA TYR A 287 2.61 -21.62 -20.99
C TYR A 287 1.08 -21.55 -20.98
N ARG A 288 0.39 -22.18 -21.94
CA ARG A 288 -1.09 -22.17 -21.99
C ARG A 288 -1.73 -22.90 -20.82
N GLU A 289 -1.15 -24.03 -20.43
CA GLU A 289 -1.60 -24.82 -19.28
C GLU A 289 -1.39 -24.02 -17.99
N VAL A 290 -0.20 -23.43 -17.86
CA VAL A 290 0.20 -22.60 -16.73
C VAL A 290 -0.70 -21.37 -16.63
N SER A 291 -0.94 -20.65 -17.73
CA SER A 291 -1.81 -19.46 -17.80
C SER A 291 -3.25 -19.76 -17.34
N GLN A 292 -3.78 -20.92 -17.73
CA GLN A 292 -5.11 -21.37 -17.30
C GLN A 292 -5.13 -21.71 -15.81
N LEU A 293 -4.08 -22.38 -15.31
CA LEU A 293 -4.00 -22.73 -13.89
C LEU A 293 -3.73 -21.53 -13.00
N LEU A 294 -2.96 -20.55 -13.46
CA LEU A 294 -2.75 -19.27 -12.79
C LEU A 294 -4.06 -18.49 -12.61
N SER A 295 -5.06 -18.75 -13.46
CA SER A 295 -6.40 -18.18 -13.32
C SER A 295 -7.26 -18.89 -12.26
N LEU A 296 -6.83 -20.07 -11.78
CA LEU A 296 -7.61 -21.01 -10.97
C LEU A 296 -6.99 -21.31 -9.60
N GLU A 297 -5.66 -21.32 -9.50
CA GLU A 297 -4.88 -21.72 -8.35
C GLU A 297 -3.89 -20.62 -7.95
N GLU A 298 -3.85 -20.32 -6.64
CA GLU A 298 -2.97 -19.33 -6.06
C GLU A 298 -1.64 -19.99 -5.70
N VAL A 299 -0.54 -19.44 -6.23
CA VAL A 299 0.82 -19.92 -5.93
C VAL A 299 1.37 -19.13 -4.75
N THR A 300 1.51 -19.80 -3.60
CA THR A 300 2.00 -19.17 -2.36
C THR A 300 3.49 -19.43 -2.13
N PHE A 301 4.21 -18.37 -1.74
CA PHE A 301 5.63 -18.40 -1.40
C PHE A 301 5.81 -18.13 0.10
N THR A 302 6.81 -18.76 0.71
CA THR A 302 7.27 -18.48 2.08
C THR A 302 8.17 -17.25 2.10
N ASP A 303 8.41 -16.65 3.27
CA ASP A 303 9.25 -15.45 3.38
C ASP A 303 10.68 -15.67 2.86
N GLN A 304 11.24 -16.87 3.08
CA GLN A 304 12.56 -17.22 2.57
C GLN A 304 12.56 -17.36 1.04
N GLU A 305 11.50 -17.93 0.47
CA GLU A 305 11.31 -18.01 -0.97
C GLU A 305 11.12 -16.63 -1.60
N LEU A 306 10.33 -15.76 -0.97
CA LEU A 306 10.15 -14.36 -1.40
C LEU A 306 11.48 -13.62 -1.43
N LYS A 307 12.35 -13.84 -0.44
CA LYS A 307 13.70 -13.27 -0.43
C LYS A 307 14.53 -13.72 -1.63
N VAL A 308 14.49 -15.01 -1.97
CA VAL A 308 15.18 -15.55 -3.17
C VAL A 308 14.69 -14.84 -4.43
N LEU A 309 13.38 -14.57 -4.56
CA LEU A 309 12.82 -13.86 -5.71
C LEU A 309 13.26 -12.39 -5.77
N GLN A 310 13.32 -11.72 -4.61
CA GLN A 310 13.76 -10.33 -4.50
C GLN A 310 15.26 -10.19 -4.84
N ASP A 311 16.07 -11.15 -4.43
CA ASP A 311 17.51 -11.18 -4.69
C ASP A 311 17.83 -11.52 -6.17
N ASN A 312 16.87 -12.07 -6.93
CA ASN A 312 17.06 -12.52 -8.31
C ASN A 312 16.05 -11.88 -9.29
N PRO A 313 15.98 -10.54 -9.42
CA PRO A 313 14.98 -9.84 -10.23
C PRO A 313 15.06 -10.19 -11.72
N GLN A 314 16.28 -10.41 -12.24
CA GLN A 314 16.51 -10.81 -13.62
C GLN A 314 15.95 -12.20 -13.93
N TRP A 315 16.00 -13.12 -12.96
CA TRP A 315 15.39 -14.44 -13.12
C TRP A 315 13.87 -14.34 -13.15
N VAL A 316 13.28 -13.61 -12.21
CA VAL A 316 11.83 -13.33 -12.16
C VAL A 316 11.35 -12.75 -13.49
N ALA A 317 12.12 -11.82 -14.07
CA ALA A 317 11.82 -11.28 -15.39
C ALA A 317 11.79 -12.34 -16.51
N LYS A 318 12.78 -13.25 -16.54
CA LYS A 318 12.81 -14.36 -17.50
C LYS A 318 11.62 -15.29 -17.34
N VAL A 319 11.25 -15.60 -16.09
CA VAL A 319 10.06 -16.43 -15.81
C VAL A 319 8.79 -15.75 -16.32
N TYR A 320 8.59 -14.46 -16.06
CA TYR A 320 7.45 -13.73 -16.61
C TYR A 320 7.46 -13.65 -18.14
N GLY A 321 8.63 -13.48 -18.76
CA GLY A 321 8.79 -13.57 -20.21
C GLY A 321 8.42 -14.95 -20.78
N ALA A 322 8.82 -16.03 -20.10
CA ALA A 322 8.42 -17.38 -20.52
C ALA A 322 6.90 -17.60 -20.41
N ILE A 323 6.24 -17.05 -19.37
CA ILE A 323 4.78 -17.14 -19.19
C ILE A 323 4.03 -16.32 -20.25
N SER A 324 4.60 -15.22 -20.73
CA SER A 324 3.99 -14.43 -21.81
C SER A 324 4.01 -15.14 -23.17
N GLY A 325 4.75 -16.24 -23.28
CA GLY A 325 4.73 -17.15 -24.44
C GLY A 325 5.48 -16.60 -25.65
N ASP A 326 6.59 -15.87 -25.42
CA ASP A 326 7.42 -15.22 -26.44
C ASP A 326 6.62 -14.52 -27.54
N SER A 327 5.57 -13.78 -27.17
CA SER A 327 5.18 -12.65 -28.01
C SER A 327 6.23 -11.59 -27.79
N PRO A 328 7.26 -11.45 -28.67
CA PRO A 328 8.05 -10.23 -28.66
C PRO A 328 7.09 -9.06 -28.73
N LEU A 329 7.45 -7.96 -28.07
CA LEU A 329 6.66 -6.74 -28.17
C LEU A 329 6.39 -6.49 -29.65
N SER A 330 5.11 -6.43 -30.00
CA SER A 330 4.73 -5.99 -31.34
C SER A 330 5.35 -4.61 -31.59
N PRO A 331 5.61 -4.23 -32.85
CA PRO A 331 6.17 -2.91 -33.14
C PRO A 331 5.40 -1.78 -32.46
N GLU A 332 4.07 -1.87 -32.38
CA GLU A 332 3.22 -0.91 -31.64
C GLU A 332 3.46 -0.94 -30.13
N GLU A 333 3.63 -2.11 -29.51
CA GLU A 333 3.94 -2.22 -28.09
C GLU A 333 5.35 -1.70 -27.79
N GLN A 334 6.31 -1.93 -28.69
CA GLN A 334 7.66 -1.37 -28.58
C GLN A 334 7.63 0.15 -28.72
N GLU A 335 6.87 0.70 -29.68
CA GLU A 335 6.68 2.16 -29.81
C GLU A 335 6.02 2.77 -28.57
N VAL A 336 5.04 2.09 -27.96
CA VAL A 336 4.43 2.54 -26.69
C VAL A 336 5.44 2.45 -25.54
N ASP A 337 6.25 1.40 -25.49
CA ASP A 337 7.29 1.23 -24.48
C ASP A 337 8.35 2.33 -24.59
N ASP A 338 8.83 2.57 -25.80
CA ASP A 338 9.77 3.64 -26.13
C ASP A 338 9.17 5.00 -25.79
N ALA A 339 7.90 5.24 -26.13
CA ALA A 339 7.20 6.49 -25.80
C ALA A 339 7.02 6.68 -24.29
N ILE A 340 6.79 5.61 -23.51
CA ILE A 340 6.72 5.69 -22.04
C ILE A 340 8.10 5.91 -21.45
N GLY A 341 9.14 5.27 -22.01
CA GLY A 341 10.53 5.54 -21.64
C GLY A 341 10.89 7.00 -21.87
N ILE A 342 10.56 7.54 -23.05
CA ILE A 342 10.74 8.96 -23.38
C ILE A 342 9.96 9.84 -22.42
N ALA A 343 8.67 9.58 -22.19
CA ALA A 343 7.86 10.39 -21.27
C ALA A 343 8.37 10.34 -19.82
N SER A 344 8.84 9.18 -19.34
CA SER A 344 9.48 9.06 -18.02
C SER A 344 10.77 9.85 -17.96
N ALA A 345 11.62 9.76 -18.99
CA ALA A 345 12.86 10.53 -19.07
C ALA A 345 12.59 12.04 -19.17
N GLU A 346 11.51 12.44 -19.85
CA GLU A 346 11.04 13.83 -19.90
C GLU A 346 10.55 14.30 -18.53
N ASP A 347 9.75 13.50 -17.81
CA ASP A 347 9.31 13.80 -16.44
C ASP A 347 10.51 13.92 -15.49
N ASP A 348 11.44 12.98 -15.54
CA ASP A 348 12.65 12.98 -14.71
C ASP A 348 13.56 14.17 -15.05
N SER A 349 13.70 14.49 -16.34
CA SER A 349 14.40 15.70 -16.80
C SER A 349 13.68 16.97 -16.32
N ALA A 350 12.36 17.00 -16.31
CA ALA A 350 11.58 18.14 -15.84
C ALA A 350 11.71 18.33 -14.32
N ILE A 351 11.79 17.24 -13.55
CA ILE A 351 12.09 17.29 -12.11
C ILE A 351 13.46 17.89 -11.87
N VAL A 352 14.48 17.40 -12.59
CA VAL A 352 15.85 17.90 -12.48
C VAL A 352 15.94 19.36 -12.88
N ASP A 353 15.30 19.75 -13.97
CA ASP A 353 15.24 21.15 -14.44
C ASP A 353 14.54 22.05 -13.42
N ALA A 354 13.38 21.63 -12.91
CA ALA A 354 12.64 22.34 -11.87
C ALA A 354 13.49 22.57 -10.61
N ILE A 355 14.25 21.58 -10.17
CA ILE A 355 15.08 21.71 -8.98
C ILE A 355 16.30 22.58 -9.26
N LEU A 356 17.08 22.24 -10.28
CA LEU A 356 18.40 22.84 -10.49
C LEU A 356 18.32 24.24 -11.09
N ASN A 357 17.34 24.51 -11.95
CA ASN A 357 17.24 25.78 -12.68
C ASN A 357 16.17 26.72 -12.10
N TYR A 358 15.20 26.21 -11.34
CA TYR A 358 14.14 27.05 -10.75
C TYR A 358 14.15 27.09 -9.23
N LEU A 359 14.32 25.97 -8.53
CA LEU A 359 14.30 25.98 -7.06
C LEU A 359 15.62 26.49 -6.50
N LEU A 360 16.72 25.74 -6.69
CA LEU A 360 18.00 26.01 -6.03
C LEU A 360 18.58 27.41 -6.30
N PRO A 361 18.55 27.96 -7.52
CA PRO A 361 19.12 29.29 -7.79
C PRO A 361 18.38 30.42 -7.08
N ASN A 362 17.13 30.19 -6.68
CA ASN A 362 16.30 31.16 -5.98
C ASN A 362 16.33 30.98 -4.46
N LEU A 363 17.07 29.99 -3.94
CA LEU A 363 17.25 29.80 -2.51
C LEU A 363 18.46 30.59 -2.00
N PRO A 364 18.40 31.15 -0.77
CA PRO A 364 19.54 31.79 -0.13
C PRO A 364 20.65 30.80 0.22
N ASP A 365 21.89 31.30 0.37
CA ASP A 365 23.07 30.50 0.74
C ASP A 365 22.89 29.67 2.01
N SER A 366 22.05 30.13 2.95
CA SER A 366 21.72 29.40 4.17
C SER A 366 20.93 28.11 3.93
N LEU A 367 20.28 27.97 2.76
CA LEU A 367 19.54 26.78 2.35
C LEU A 367 20.29 25.92 1.33
N THR A 368 21.30 26.47 0.66
CA THR A 368 22.14 25.75 -0.30
C THR A 368 23.50 25.34 0.27
N ASN A 369 23.84 25.75 1.49
CA ASN A 369 25.03 25.24 2.20
C ASN A 369 24.78 23.84 2.79
N TRP A 370 24.78 22.84 1.92
CA TRP A 370 24.44 21.45 2.24
C TRP A 370 25.29 20.86 3.37
N SER A 371 26.60 21.15 3.37
CA SER A 371 27.55 20.66 4.38
C SER A 371 27.18 21.03 5.82
N THR A 372 26.51 22.16 6.01
CA THR A 372 26.07 22.59 7.35
C THR A 372 24.74 21.95 7.76
N ARG A 373 23.90 21.54 6.80
CA ARG A 373 22.55 21.00 7.05
C ARG A 373 22.53 19.47 7.14
N PHE A 374 23.42 18.81 6.42
CA PHE A 374 23.45 17.35 6.25
C PHE A 374 24.74 16.73 6.79
N VAL A 375 25.07 17.07 8.04
CA VAL A 375 26.32 16.65 8.73
C VAL A 375 26.35 15.14 9.04
N ASP A 376 25.19 14.51 9.25
CA ASP A 376 25.08 13.12 9.72
C ASP A 376 24.23 12.24 8.81
N GLY A 377 24.78 11.10 8.39
CA GLY A 377 24.01 9.96 7.88
C GLY A 377 23.65 9.98 6.39
N ALA A 378 24.39 10.75 5.58
CA ALA A 378 24.22 10.78 4.13
C ALA A 378 25.01 9.63 3.47
N ASP A 379 24.34 8.82 2.66
CA ASP A 379 24.97 7.78 1.85
C ASP A 379 25.40 8.41 0.51
N THR A 380 26.61 8.99 0.50
CA THR A 380 27.15 9.69 -0.67
C THR A 380 27.32 8.77 -1.88
N ASP A 381 27.68 7.51 -1.62
CA ASP A 381 27.89 6.54 -2.67
C ASP A 381 26.55 6.20 -3.35
N ARG A 382 25.51 5.92 -2.55
CA ARG A 382 24.16 5.71 -3.09
C ARG A 382 23.64 6.91 -3.87
N ALA A 383 23.74 8.11 -3.33
CA ALA A 383 23.23 9.31 -4.00
C ALA A 383 23.90 9.52 -5.36
N LYS A 384 25.20 9.19 -5.45
CA LYS A 384 25.99 9.25 -6.67
C LYS A 384 25.64 8.13 -7.65
N ASP A 385 25.51 6.89 -7.19
CA ASP A 385 25.13 5.75 -8.02
C ASP A 385 23.75 5.99 -8.67
N GLU A 386 22.74 6.40 -7.89
CA GLU A 386 21.41 6.75 -8.39
C GLU A 386 21.45 7.88 -9.43
N TRP A 387 22.36 8.85 -9.26
CA TRP A 387 22.52 9.96 -10.19
C TRP A 387 23.25 9.54 -11.47
N ASP A 388 24.30 8.73 -11.36
CA ASP A 388 25.08 8.24 -12.49
C ASP A 388 24.22 7.32 -13.37
N ASP A 389 23.35 6.50 -12.79
CA ASP A 389 22.34 5.70 -13.50
C ASP A 389 21.41 6.59 -14.34
N PHE A 390 20.82 7.63 -13.72
CA PHE A 390 19.97 8.59 -14.42
C PHE A 390 20.71 9.32 -15.55
N VAL A 391 21.94 9.77 -15.28
CA VAL A 391 22.78 10.49 -16.25
C VAL A 391 23.20 9.61 -17.43
N GLY A 392 23.33 8.30 -17.20
CA GLY A 392 23.66 7.30 -18.22
C GLY A 392 22.48 6.97 -19.14
N GLU A 393 21.26 6.91 -18.60
CA GLU A 393 20.04 6.59 -19.36
C GLU A 393 19.48 7.79 -20.11
N ALA A 394 19.40 8.94 -19.45
CA ALA A 394 18.90 10.16 -20.06
C ALA A 394 20.05 10.78 -20.86
N SER A 395 19.93 10.76 -22.20
CA SER A 395 20.82 11.44 -23.16
C SER A 395 20.76 12.98 -23.04
N LEU A 396 20.84 13.50 -21.81
CA LEU A 396 20.88 14.90 -21.41
C LEU A 396 22.15 15.51 -21.96
N SER A 397 22.03 16.18 -23.11
CA SER A 397 23.16 16.60 -23.94
C SER A 397 23.50 18.09 -23.86
N GLU A 398 22.72 18.96 -23.21
CA GLU A 398 23.09 20.40 -23.10
C GLU A 398 22.82 21.06 -21.74
N SER A 399 21.79 20.68 -20.98
CA SER A 399 21.50 21.32 -19.66
C SER A 399 22.54 21.03 -18.57
N LYS A 400 23.41 20.02 -18.79
CA LYS A 400 24.46 19.58 -17.86
C LYS A 400 25.52 20.63 -17.53
N THR A 401 25.86 21.53 -18.45
CA THR A 401 27.04 22.41 -18.23
C THR A 401 26.81 23.52 -17.22
N ASN A 402 25.59 24.05 -17.12
CA ASN A 402 25.29 25.18 -16.23
C ASN A 402 24.85 24.75 -14.83
N ALA A 403 24.22 23.58 -14.69
CA ALA A 403 23.67 23.09 -13.43
C ALA A 403 24.65 22.21 -12.61
N TRP A 404 25.76 21.77 -13.22
CA TRP A 404 26.75 20.89 -12.58
C TRP A 404 27.29 21.36 -11.23
N PRO A 405 27.58 22.67 -11.00
CA PRO A 405 28.09 23.12 -9.72
C PRO A 405 27.15 22.81 -8.54
N PHE A 406 25.84 22.86 -8.75
CA PHE A 406 24.85 22.54 -7.71
C PHE A 406 24.74 21.04 -7.45
N VAL A 407 24.82 20.24 -8.51
CA VAL A 407 24.73 18.77 -8.41
C VAL A 407 25.94 18.20 -7.67
N GLY A 408 27.15 18.67 -7.99
CA GLY A 408 28.36 18.18 -7.34
C GLY A 408 28.34 18.38 -5.81
N ASP A 409 27.86 19.54 -5.37
CA ASP A 409 27.75 19.85 -3.93
C ASP A 409 26.62 19.06 -3.26
N LEU A 410 25.48 18.86 -3.93
CA LEU A 410 24.42 17.97 -3.44
C LEU A 410 24.94 16.54 -3.22
N LEU A 411 25.57 15.96 -4.25
CA LEU A 411 26.07 14.58 -4.21
C LEU A 411 27.14 14.40 -3.13
N ALA A 412 28.02 15.39 -2.94
CA ALA A 412 29.03 15.37 -1.89
C ALA A 412 28.44 15.32 -0.47
N ASN A 413 27.16 15.68 -0.32
CA ASN A 413 26.40 15.65 0.92
C ASN A 413 25.30 14.56 0.91
N GLY A 414 25.43 13.57 0.02
CA GLY A 414 24.53 12.42 -0.12
C GLY A 414 23.09 12.79 -0.49
N LEU A 415 22.93 13.86 -1.25
CA LEU A 415 21.67 14.28 -1.85
C LEU A 415 21.75 14.18 -3.37
N ASN A 416 20.64 13.85 -4.01
CA ASN A 416 20.44 14.10 -5.43
C ASN A 416 19.10 14.86 -5.64
N PRO A 417 18.86 15.45 -6.82
CA PRO A 417 17.62 16.18 -7.09
C PRO A 417 16.36 15.34 -6.83
N PHE A 418 16.38 14.05 -7.13
CA PHE A 418 15.23 13.17 -6.90
C PHE A 418 14.90 13.06 -5.41
N MET A 419 15.88 12.89 -4.52
CA MET A 419 15.64 12.86 -3.07
C MET A 419 14.97 14.14 -2.57
N LEU A 420 15.36 15.31 -3.09
CA LEU A 420 14.71 16.57 -2.75
C LEU A 420 13.26 16.60 -3.24
N PHE A 421 13.02 16.26 -4.51
CA PHE A 421 11.67 16.17 -5.08
C PHE A 421 10.77 15.20 -4.30
N GLU A 422 11.29 14.01 -4.03
CA GLU A 422 10.61 12.93 -3.32
C GLU A 422 10.23 13.33 -1.90
N SER A 423 11.11 14.05 -1.19
CA SER A 423 10.80 14.57 0.13
C SER A 423 9.63 15.58 0.09
N ILE A 424 9.66 16.55 -0.83
CA ILE A 424 8.58 17.53 -1.04
C ILE A 424 7.28 16.81 -1.39
N HIS A 425 7.34 15.85 -2.32
CA HIS A 425 6.19 15.10 -2.79
C HIS A 425 5.57 14.22 -1.69
N SER A 426 6.40 13.60 -0.83
CA SER A 426 5.93 12.77 0.28
C SER A 426 5.11 13.55 1.30
N ILE A 427 5.53 14.79 1.60
CA ILE A 427 4.81 15.69 2.51
C ILE A 427 3.46 16.09 1.88
N ALA A 428 3.44 16.44 0.60
CA ALA A 428 2.21 16.78 -0.12
C ALA A 428 1.21 15.61 -0.14
N GLN A 429 1.68 14.38 -0.40
CA GLN A 429 0.84 13.18 -0.38
C GLN A 429 0.31 12.86 1.03
N LEU A 430 1.12 13.05 2.07
CA LEU A 430 0.68 12.86 3.45
C LEU A 430 -0.40 13.89 3.81
N ALA A 431 -0.19 15.17 3.47
CA ALA A 431 -1.17 16.22 3.67
C ALA A 431 -2.49 15.88 2.97
N GLU A 432 -2.46 15.54 1.68
CA GLU A 432 -3.64 15.17 0.90
C GLU A 432 -4.42 14.01 1.52
N ARG A 433 -3.71 12.97 2.01
CA ARG A 433 -4.35 11.84 2.71
C ARG A 433 -5.06 12.29 3.98
N LEU A 434 -4.44 13.15 4.79
CA LEU A 434 -5.03 13.65 6.02
C LEU A 434 -6.26 14.54 5.76
N ILE A 435 -6.28 15.28 4.66
CA ILE A 435 -7.45 16.07 4.23
C ILE A 435 -8.63 15.14 3.90
N LYS A 436 -8.37 14.02 3.23
CA LYS A 436 -9.42 13.09 2.77
C LYS A 436 -10.00 12.22 3.88
N VAL A 437 -9.37 12.16 5.06
CA VAL A 437 -9.93 11.44 6.22
C VAL A 437 -10.93 12.35 6.92
N PRO A 438 -12.23 12.02 6.94
CA PRO A 438 -13.23 12.83 7.62
C PRO A 438 -13.02 12.73 9.14
N ILE A 439 -12.34 13.73 9.71
CA ILE A 439 -12.23 13.91 11.17
C ILE A 439 -13.26 14.97 11.55
N ASP A 440 -14.34 14.58 12.25
CA ASP A 440 -15.39 15.52 12.71
C ASP A 440 -14.83 16.33 13.91
N PHE A 441 -14.24 17.50 13.65
CA PHE A 441 -13.75 18.43 14.66
C PHE A 441 -14.90 19.22 15.30
N LYS A 442 -15.77 18.56 16.06
CA LYS A 442 -16.76 19.26 16.89
C LYS A 442 -16.19 19.50 18.29
N GLY A 443 -15.84 20.75 18.59
CA GLY A 443 -15.89 21.25 19.97
C GLY A 443 -14.58 21.56 20.72
N SER A 444 -13.43 21.79 20.07
CA SER A 444 -12.28 22.39 20.76
C SER A 444 -11.47 23.28 19.83
N SER A 445 -11.19 24.50 20.29
CA SER A 445 -10.69 25.62 19.48
C SER A 445 -9.17 25.69 19.32
N ASP A 446 -8.39 24.75 19.87
CA ASP A 446 -6.96 24.59 19.59
C ASP A 446 -6.61 23.10 19.71
N VAL A 447 -6.05 22.49 18.66
CA VAL A 447 -5.69 21.06 18.64
C VAL A 447 -4.23 20.88 18.27
N GLU A 448 -3.37 20.80 19.28
CA GLU A 448 -2.06 20.18 19.13
C GLU A 448 -2.27 18.66 19.24
N ILE A 449 -2.45 18.01 18.09
CA ILE A 449 -2.56 16.54 18.04
C ILE A 449 -1.14 15.99 18.20
N SER A 450 -0.74 15.64 19.41
CA SER A 450 0.39 14.73 19.61
C SER A 450 0.04 13.42 18.91
N PHE A 451 0.87 12.94 17.97
CA PHE A 451 0.63 11.64 17.33
C PHE A 451 0.67 10.52 18.35
N ALA A 452 1.48 10.64 19.40
CA ALA A 452 1.47 9.69 20.50
C ALA A 452 0.08 9.69 21.16
N THR A 453 -0.54 10.85 21.40
CA THR A 453 -1.90 10.91 21.97
C THR A 453 -2.98 10.53 20.97
N LEU A 454 -2.81 10.78 19.66
CA LEU A 454 -3.73 10.32 18.63
C LEU A 454 -3.61 8.82 18.41
N VAL A 455 -2.41 8.27 18.38
CA VAL A 455 -2.14 6.83 18.26
C VAL A 455 -2.54 6.14 19.54
N ASP A 456 -2.21 6.67 20.73
CA ASP A 456 -2.64 6.16 22.03
C ASP A 456 -4.14 6.33 22.22
N SER A 457 -4.79 7.39 21.75
CA SER A 457 -6.26 7.48 21.75
C SER A 457 -6.89 6.60 20.67
N LEU A 458 -6.25 6.38 19.52
CA LEU A 458 -6.71 5.44 18.48
C LEU A 458 -6.44 3.98 18.90
N LEU A 459 -5.46 3.74 19.77
CA LEU A 459 -5.12 2.45 20.38
C LEU A 459 -5.98 2.21 21.64
N GLU A 460 -6.22 3.20 22.50
CA GLU A 460 -7.17 3.15 23.63
C GLU A 460 -8.61 3.04 23.11
N GLN A 461 -8.98 3.74 22.03
CA GLN A 461 -10.26 3.50 21.33
C GLN A 461 -10.35 2.09 20.76
N ARG A 462 -9.20 1.52 20.36
CA ARG A 462 -9.09 0.13 19.93
C ARG A 462 -9.07 -0.84 21.12
N GLU A 463 -8.86 -0.39 22.35
CA GLU A 463 -8.92 -1.23 23.56
C GLU A 463 -10.24 -1.07 24.35
N HIS A 464 -11.07 -0.05 24.06
CA HIS A 464 -12.28 0.28 24.85
C HIS A 464 -13.59 0.37 24.03
N GLY A 465 -13.59 -0.07 22.77
CA GLY A 465 -14.78 -0.55 22.07
C GLY A 465 -15.93 0.43 21.79
N GLY A 466 -15.75 1.76 21.82
CA GLY A 466 -16.84 2.70 21.54
C GLY A 466 -16.41 3.99 20.84
N LEU A 467 -17.24 4.47 19.88
CA LEU A 467 -17.26 5.87 19.43
C LEU A 467 -17.74 6.76 20.59
N ARG A 468 -16.88 6.95 21.59
CA ARG A 468 -17.00 8.12 22.46
C ARG A 468 -16.46 9.31 21.67
N GLU A 469 -17.24 10.39 21.67
CA GLU A 469 -16.77 11.72 21.31
C GLU A 469 -15.45 11.96 22.09
N VAL A 470 -14.32 11.93 21.39
CA VAL A 470 -13.02 12.08 22.04
C VAL A 470 -12.87 13.56 22.37
N GLN A 471 -13.15 13.90 23.63
CA GLN A 471 -12.65 15.14 24.20
C GLN A 471 -11.15 14.96 24.43
N ILE A 472 -10.34 15.32 23.44
CA ILE A 472 -8.89 15.41 23.61
C ILE A 472 -8.65 16.57 24.57
N GLN A 473 -8.34 16.27 25.84
CA GLN A 473 -7.88 17.28 26.80
C GLN A 473 -6.41 17.60 26.49
N VAL A 474 -6.20 18.68 25.74
CA VAL A 474 -4.88 19.21 25.42
C VAL A 474 -4.42 20.09 26.58
N LYS A 475 -3.27 19.76 27.20
CA LYS A 475 -2.53 20.68 28.07
C LYS A 475 -1.60 21.52 27.19
N GLY A 476 -2.08 22.68 26.77
CA GLY A 476 -1.28 23.70 26.10
C GLY A 476 -1.83 25.08 26.44
N GLU A 477 -0.95 26.03 26.76
CA GLU A 477 -1.33 27.43 26.90
C GLU A 477 -1.86 27.95 25.56
N SER A 478 -3.02 28.58 25.58
CA SER A 478 -3.71 29.05 24.37
C SER A 478 -2.89 30.08 23.60
N ILE A 479 -2.78 29.92 22.28
CA ILE A 479 -2.54 31.05 21.38
C ILE A 479 -3.86 31.30 20.66
N PRO A 480 -4.64 32.32 21.04
CA PRO A 480 -5.98 32.51 20.47
C PRO A 480 -5.95 32.69 18.94
N GLY A 481 -6.57 31.76 18.21
CA GLY A 481 -6.99 31.96 16.81
C GLY A 481 -6.57 30.93 15.74
N VAL A 482 -6.15 29.70 16.05
CA VAL A 482 -5.69 28.73 15.02
C VAL A 482 -6.27 27.32 15.19
N THR A 483 -7.31 26.98 14.42
CA THR A 483 -8.04 25.67 14.47
C THR A 483 -7.47 24.60 13.54
N SER A 484 -6.17 24.61 13.27
CA SER A 484 -5.55 23.82 12.20
C SER A 484 -4.91 22.53 12.72
N PRO A 485 -5.16 21.33 12.14
CA PRO A 485 -4.44 20.12 12.51
C PRO A 485 -2.91 20.28 12.32
N VAL A 486 -2.15 19.99 13.37
CA VAL A 486 -0.68 19.94 13.32
C VAL A 486 -0.25 18.52 12.94
N ILE A 487 0.62 18.37 11.92
CA ILE A 487 1.19 17.06 11.62
C ILE A 487 2.42 16.85 12.51
N PRO A 488 2.47 15.76 13.28
CA PRO A 488 3.61 15.46 14.13
C PRO A 488 4.90 15.24 13.33
N THR A 489 6.01 15.79 13.83
CA THR A 489 7.31 15.78 13.15
C THR A 489 7.81 14.37 12.90
N ASP A 490 7.61 13.45 13.84
CA ASP A 490 8.00 12.04 13.72
C ASP A 490 7.30 11.33 12.56
N LEU A 491 6.02 11.66 12.31
CA LEU A 491 5.28 11.14 11.18
C LEU A 491 5.85 11.64 9.85
N LEU A 492 6.16 12.93 9.75
CA LEU A 492 6.77 13.52 8.56
C LEU A 492 8.16 12.95 8.29
N VAL A 493 9.00 12.86 9.32
CA VAL A 493 10.32 12.25 9.24
C VAL A 493 10.22 10.81 8.79
N ARG A 494 9.28 10.04 9.34
CA ARG A 494 9.05 8.67 8.93
C ARG A 494 8.58 8.58 7.48
N GLU A 495 7.65 9.43 7.06
CA GLU A 495 7.17 9.45 5.68
C GLU A 495 8.32 9.77 4.70
N ILE A 496 9.14 10.79 4.98
CA ILE A 496 10.30 11.14 4.15
C ILE A 496 11.33 10.02 4.14
N SER A 497 11.69 9.49 5.32
CA SER A 497 12.65 8.38 5.45
C SER A 497 12.23 7.18 4.62
N GLN A 498 10.94 6.86 4.59
CA GLN A 498 10.40 5.73 3.85
C GLN A 498 10.27 6.01 2.35
N TYR A 499 9.90 7.23 1.99
CA TYR A 499 9.68 7.59 0.59
C TYR A 499 11.01 7.76 -0.16
N VAL A 500 11.99 8.42 0.47
CA VAL A 500 13.36 8.67 -0.04
C VAL A 500 14.28 7.47 0.23
N GLY A 501 13.93 6.61 1.19
CA GLY A 501 14.73 5.46 1.59
C GLY A 501 15.98 5.82 2.42
N CYS A 502 15.99 6.94 3.14
CA CYS A 502 17.15 7.40 3.92
C CYS A 502 16.98 7.14 5.43
N SER A 503 18.05 7.34 6.21
CA SER A 503 17.98 7.25 7.68
C SER A 503 17.01 8.30 8.26
N ALA A 504 16.45 8.03 9.45
CA ALA A 504 15.54 8.97 10.11
C ALA A 504 16.22 10.32 10.46
N GLY A 505 17.51 10.31 10.82
CA GLY A 505 18.28 11.53 11.05
C GLY A 505 18.41 12.38 9.79
N PHE A 506 18.70 11.73 8.65
CA PHE A 506 18.77 12.40 7.36
C PHE A 506 17.41 12.92 6.89
N ALA A 507 16.35 12.13 7.07
CA ALA A 507 14.97 12.54 6.78
C ALA A 507 14.53 13.75 7.62
N HIS A 508 15.00 13.86 8.86
CA HIS A 508 14.76 15.03 9.70
C HIS A 508 15.47 16.28 9.16
N SER A 509 16.72 16.16 8.69
CA SER A 509 17.40 17.26 8.00
C SER A 509 16.68 17.67 6.71
N LEU A 510 16.20 16.70 5.92
CA LEU A 510 15.37 16.96 4.73
C LEU A 510 14.09 17.70 5.10
N LEU A 511 13.36 17.25 6.13
CA LEU A 511 12.13 17.91 6.58
C LEU A 511 12.38 19.38 6.94
N ASN A 512 13.43 19.66 7.71
CA ASN A 512 13.77 21.03 8.10
C ASN A 512 14.09 21.90 6.87
N TRP A 513 14.86 21.35 5.93
CA TRP A 513 15.17 22.03 4.68
C TRP A 513 13.91 22.31 3.84
N VAL A 514 13.00 21.33 3.70
CA VAL A 514 11.76 21.49 2.93
C VAL A 514 10.84 22.54 3.58
N ILE A 515 10.73 22.55 4.91
CA ILE A 515 9.93 23.56 5.64
C ILE A 515 10.50 24.96 5.41
N ASP A 516 11.82 25.13 5.51
CA ASP A 516 12.46 26.42 5.26
C ASP A 516 12.28 26.87 3.79
N CYS A 517 12.37 25.96 2.82
CA CYS A 517 12.11 26.25 1.40
C CYS A 517 10.65 26.67 1.18
N ALA A 518 9.71 26.02 1.85
CA ALA A 518 8.28 26.32 1.76
C ALA A 518 7.92 27.70 2.32
N GLN A 519 8.73 28.29 3.21
CA GLN A 519 8.55 29.67 3.66
C GLN A 519 8.90 30.69 2.57
N LEU A 520 9.80 30.33 1.64
CA LEU A 520 10.25 31.19 0.55
C LEU A 520 9.51 30.93 -0.76
N THR A 521 9.01 29.72 -0.95
CA THR A 521 8.34 29.27 -2.18
C THR A 521 6.90 28.86 -1.86
N PRO A 522 5.92 29.79 -2.00
CA PRO A 522 4.52 29.56 -1.64
C PRO A 522 3.86 28.34 -2.29
N ARG A 523 4.41 27.84 -3.41
CA ARG A 523 3.83 26.72 -4.17
C ARG A 523 4.80 25.55 -4.30
N LEU A 524 5.59 25.32 -3.25
CA LEU A 524 6.54 24.22 -3.22
C LEU A 524 5.84 22.85 -3.29
N PHE A 525 4.69 22.72 -2.62
CA PHE A 525 3.93 21.47 -2.56
C PHE A 525 2.84 21.45 -3.62
N LEU A 526 2.88 20.47 -4.52
CA LEU A 526 1.90 20.36 -5.61
C LEU A 526 0.46 20.31 -5.07
N GLY A 527 -0.37 21.23 -5.53
CA GLY A 527 -1.77 21.36 -5.11
C GLY A 527 -1.97 22.08 -3.77
N PHE A 528 -0.92 22.69 -3.20
CA PHE A 528 -1.01 23.47 -1.97
C PHE A 528 -0.28 24.81 -2.08
N GLU A 529 -0.86 25.83 -1.46
CA GLU A 529 -0.18 27.08 -1.13
C GLU A 529 0.32 27.05 0.33
N THR A 530 1.53 27.55 0.56
CA THR A 530 2.16 27.63 1.88
C THR A 530 2.02 29.02 2.46
N GLU A 531 1.56 29.10 3.71
CA GLU A 531 1.54 30.30 4.52
C GLU A 531 2.51 30.14 5.70
N ILE A 532 3.23 31.20 6.08
CA ILE A 532 4.16 31.16 7.21
C ILE A 532 3.35 31.09 8.53
N ALA A 533 3.66 30.10 9.37
CA ALA A 533 2.93 29.78 10.61
C ALA A 533 3.86 29.80 11.85
N GLY A 534 4.49 30.95 12.10
CA GLY A 534 5.46 31.16 13.18
C GLY A 534 6.91 31.01 12.72
N GLN A 535 7.86 31.02 13.67
CA GLN A 535 9.29 31.10 13.35
C GLN A 535 9.83 29.92 12.53
N ASN A 536 9.28 28.71 12.68
CA ASN A 536 9.70 27.52 11.95
C ASN A 536 8.51 26.74 11.38
N GLY A 537 7.35 27.39 11.20
CA GLY A 537 6.13 26.72 10.79
C GLY A 537 5.73 27.07 9.37
N VAL A 538 5.25 26.11 8.59
CA VAL A 538 4.44 26.40 7.40
C VAL A 538 3.07 25.78 7.53
N ARG A 539 2.09 26.44 6.92
CA ARG A 539 0.69 26.04 6.87
C ARG A 539 0.35 25.75 5.42
N LEU A 540 -0.10 24.53 5.13
CA LEU A 540 -0.54 24.15 3.78
C LEU A 540 -2.02 24.45 3.60
N ARG A 541 -2.37 25.15 2.51
CA ARG A 541 -3.74 25.41 2.07
C ARG A 541 -3.95 24.74 0.71
N LEU A 542 -4.98 23.92 0.56
CA LEU A 542 -5.26 23.22 -0.71
C LEU A 542 -5.62 24.24 -1.81
N GLU A 543 -4.95 24.18 -2.96
CA GLU A 543 -5.31 24.98 -4.14
C GLU A 543 -6.59 24.39 -4.76
N GLU A 544 -7.72 25.07 -4.56
CA GLU A 544 -8.97 24.62 -5.16
C GLU A 544 -9.00 24.81 -6.67
N GLY A 545 -9.12 23.69 -7.39
CA GLY A 545 -9.55 23.66 -8.78
C GLY A 545 -11.03 23.99 -8.96
N GLY A 546 -11.49 25.17 -8.53
CA GLY A 546 -12.71 25.81 -9.05
C GLY A 546 -13.95 25.90 -8.14
N LYS A 547 -14.32 27.16 -7.83
CA LYS A 547 -15.69 27.73 -7.77
C LYS A 547 -16.73 27.19 -6.78
N ASN A 548 -16.38 26.45 -5.73
CA ASN A 548 -17.34 26.20 -4.63
C ASN A 548 -16.92 26.94 -3.36
N ASP A 549 -17.56 28.08 -3.11
CA ASP A 549 -17.36 29.04 -1.99
C ASP A 549 -17.62 28.48 -0.57
N SER A 550 -17.54 27.17 -0.35
CA SER A 550 -17.92 26.56 0.93
C SER A 550 -16.94 25.54 1.49
N VAL A 551 -15.67 25.58 1.07
CA VAL A 551 -14.68 24.63 1.57
C VAL A 551 -13.90 25.21 2.73
N GLN A 552 -13.88 24.42 3.81
CA GLN A 552 -13.13 24.69 5.02
C GLN A 552 -11.65 24.80 4.68
N ASP A 553 -11.01 25.91 5.04
CA ASP A 553 -9.56 26.05 4.97
C ASP A 553 -8.93 24.96 5.86
N LEU A 554 -8.52 23.85 5.25
CA LEU A 554 -7.82 22.81 5.98
C LEU A 554 -6.34 23.14 5.96
N TYR A 555 -5.85 23.41 7.16
CA TYR A 555 -4.53 23.92 7.40
C TYR A 555 -3.68 22.85 8.06
N VAL A 556 -2.56 22.50 7.43
CA VAL A 556 -1.58 21.58 8.00
C VAL A 556 -0.40 22.38 8.51
N ARG A 557 -0.19 22.43 9.83
CA ARG A 557 1.02 23.06 10.40
C ARG A 557 2.17 22.06 10.39
N LEU A 558 3.25 22.40 9.71
CA LEU A 558 4.53 21.69 9.74
C LEU A 558 5.48 22.46 10.66
N THR A 559 5.76 21.96 11.87
CA THR A 559 6.76 22.53 12.77
C THR A 559 7.87 21.51 13.01
N PRO A 560 9.15 21.84 12.77
CA PRO A 560 10.25 21.02 13.21
C PRO A 560 10.40 21.20 14.72
N GLN A 561 10.41 20.11 15.47
CA GLN A 561 10.84 20.20 16.86
C GLN A 561 12.32 20.64 16.89
N PRO A 562 12.70 21.61 17.75
CA PRO A 562 14.11 21.92 17.93
C PRO A 562 14.84 20.65 18.36
N ARG A 563 15.95 20.31 17.68
CA ARG A 563 16.88 19.27 18.15
C ARG A 563 17.12 19.53 19.63
N GLY A 564 16.78 18.55 20.46
CA GLY A 564 16.79 18.69 21.92
C GLY A 564 18.02 19.44 22.38
N VAL A 565 17.82 20.69 22.78
CA VAL A 565 18.67 21.28 23.80
C VAL A 565 18.42 20.37 24.98
N GLU A 566 19.41 19.56 25.38
CA GLU A 566 19.33 18.82 26.63
C GLU A 566 18.78 19.78 27.69
N PRO A 567 17.72 19.42 28.42
CA PRO A 567 17.19 20.29 29.45
C PRO A 567 18.37 20.69 30.33
N ALA A 568 18.65 22.00 30.43
CA ALA A 568 19.74 22.52 31.21
C ALA A 568 19.70 21.81 32.57
N GLY A 569 20.70 20.98 32.84
CA GLY A 569 20.73 20.12 34.01
C GLY A 569 20.35 20.96 35.23
N GLU A 570 19.43 20.44 36.05
CA GLU A 570 19.00 21.09 37.28
C GLU A 570 20.22 21.70 37.99
N PRO A 571 20.17 22.97 38.40
CA PRO A 571 21.30 23.60 39.07
C PRO A 571 21.66 22.74 40.28
N ALA A 572 22.90 22.24 40.30
CA ALA A 572 23.42 21.43 41.39
C ALA A 572 23.11 22.12 42.72
N VAL A 573 22.37 21.43 43.59
CA VAL A 573 22.14 21.86 44.96
C VAL A 573 23.50 21.92 45.65
N VAL A 574 24.04 23.13 45.75
CA VAL A 574 25.22 23.41 46.57
C VAL A 574 24.77 23.34 48.03
N PHE A 575 25.12 22.24 48.70
CA PHE A 575 25.11 22.21 50.16
C PHE A 575 26.30 23.04 50.65
N THR A 576 26.01 24.15 51.32
CA THR A 576 26.98 24.84 52.18
C THR A 576 26.86 24.29 53.59
N ASP A 577 28.02 24.08 54.22
CA ASP A 577 28.27 23.46 55.54
C ASP A 577 27.31 23.84 56.70
#